data_AF-A0A920U4U9-F1
#
_entry.id   AF-A0A920U4U9-F1
#
_cell.length_a   1.000
_cell.length_b   1.000
_cell.length_c   1.000
_cell.angle_alpha   90.00
_cell.angle_beta   90.00
_cell.angle_gamma   90.00
#
_symmetry.space_group_name_H-M   'P 1'
#
loop_
_entity.id
_entity.type
_entity.pdbx_description
1 polymer ?
#
loop_
_entity_poly.entity_id
_entity_poly.type
_entity_poly.pdbx_seq_one_letter_code
_entity_poly.pdbx_strand_id
1 'polypeptide(L)'
;MATAIDPICKMDVDIDNPPGGESEHDGETYYFCAPGCKVIFDKDPNQYLTENSGVSDDTHGHEHGHDHGPGGHSHGHHMPEREEPSVTASKPGFFARLFGKSKCV
;
A
#
# COMPACT_ATOMS: atom_id res chain seq x y z
N MET A 1 21.46 3.12 -15.65
CA MET A 1 20.73 3.90 -14.62
C MET A 1 20.61 2.97 -13.44
N ALA A 2 21.26 3.32 -12.34
CA ALA A 2 21.17 2.53 -11.13
C ALA A 2 19.85 2.91 -10.44
N THR A 3 19.08 1.91 -10.04
CA THR A 3 17.82 2.12 -9.31
C THR A 3 17.97 1.63 -7.87
N ALA A 4 17.33 2.32 -6.95
CA ALA A 4 17.23 1.94 -5.54
C ALA A 4 15.76 1.69 -5.18
N ILE A 5 15.51 0.86 -4.18
CA ILE A 5 14.16 0.57 -3.70
C ILE A 5 13.81 1.53 -2.57
N ASP A 6 12.71 2.27 -2.72
CA ASP A 6 12.16 3.11 -1.65
C ASP A 6 11.70 2.20 -0.48
N PRO A 7 12.26 2.34 0.74
CA PRO A 7 11.93 1.46 1.86
C PRO A 7 10.48 1.61 2.34
N ILE A 8 9.81 2.73 2.04
CA ILE A 8 8.44 3.05 2.46
C ILE A 8 7.40 2.38 1.56
N CYS A 9 7.55 2.49 0.25
CA CYS A 9 6.55 2.05 -0.71
C CYS A 9 7.01 0.93 -1.65
N LYS A 10 8.27 0.49 -1.51
CA LYS A 10 8.90 -0.58 -2.30
C LYS A 10 8.86 -0.33 -3.82
N MET A 11 8.94 0.93 -4.22
CA MET A 11 9.01 1.32 -5.64
C MET A 11 10.47 1.54 -6.05
N ASP A 12 10.78 1.25 -7.32
CA ASP A 12 12.05 1.61 -7.94
C ASP A 12 12.19 3.13 -8.08
N VAL A 13 13.32 3.65 -7.62
CA VAL A 13 13.69 5.07 -7.65
C VAL A 13 14.96 5.21 -8.47
N ASP A 14 14.96 6.18 -9.38
CA ASP A 14 16.15 6.56 -10.14
C ASP A 14 17.13 7.30 -9.22
N ILE A 15 18.35 6.75 -9.05
CA ILE A 15 19.40 7.34 -8.21
C ILE A 15 19.99 8.60 -8.85
N ASP A 16 19.99 8.69 -10.19
CA ASP A 16 20.53 9.85 -10.90
C ASP A 16 19.62 11.09 -10.72
N ASN A 17 18.31 10.88 -10.50
CA ASN A 17 17.35 11.96 -10.21
C ASN A 17 16.19 11.45 -9.33
N PRO A 18 16.38 11.35 -8.00
CA PRO A 18 15.35 10.85 -7.09
C PRO A 18 14.27 11.92 -6.87
N PRO A 19 13.01 11.71 -7.31
CA PRO A 19 11.93 12.69 -7.16
C PRO A 19 11.58 13.04 -5.70
N GLY A 20 11.81 12.11 -4.77
CA GLY A 20 11.63 12.34 -3.34
C GLY A 20 12.87 12.81 -2.59
N GLY A 21 14.01 12.91 -3.27
CA GLY A 21 15.31 13.17 -2.68
C GLY A 21 15.94 11.95 -2.01
N GLU A 22 16.99 12.21 -1.24
CA GLU A 22 17.79 11.22 -0.52
C GLU A 22 17.82 11.54 0.98
N SER A 23 18.07 10.52 1.81
CA SER A 23 18.30 10.65 3.25
C SER A 23 19.42 9.73 3.68
N GLU A 24 20.31 10.21 4.54
CA GLU A 24 21.41 9.42 5.09
C GLU A 24 21.01 8.88 6.47
N HIS A 25 21.08 7.56 6.64
CA HIS A 25 20.81 6.90 7.92
C HIS A 25 21.80 5.77 8.15
N ASP A 26 22.43 5.74 9.33
CA ASP A 26 23.46 4.75 9.71
C ASP A 26 24.66 4.67 8.73
N GLY A 27 24.94 5.76 8.01
CA GLY A 27 26.00 5.81 6.99
C GLY A 27 25.60 5.22 5.64
N GLU A 28 24.33 4.87 5.46
CA GLU A 28 23.76 4.40 4.20
C GLU A 28 22.82 5.47 3.60
N THR A 29 22.89 5.68 2.28
CA THR A 29 22.06 6.65 1.56
C THR A 29 20.83 5.96 0.99
N TYR A 30 19.65 6.41 1.42
CA TYR A 30 18.34 5.93 0.95
C TYR A 30 17.71 6.93 -0.01
N TYR A 31 17.03 6.43 -1.04
CA TYR A 31 16.38 7.23 -2.09
C TYR A 31 14.87 7.03 -2.07
N PHE A 32 14.12 8.11 -2.32
CA PHE A 32 12.67 8.11 -2.18
C PHE A 32 11.96 8.48 -3.48
N CYS A 33 10.81 7.86 -3.73
CA CYS A 33 9.97 8.13 -4.89
C CYS A 33 9.21 9.47 -4.76
N ALA A 34 9.03 9.97 -3.54
CA ALA A 34 8.31 11.20 -3.27
C ALA A 34 8.80 11.86 -1.98
N PRO A 35 8.68 13.19 -1.84
CA PRO A 35 9.06 13.90 -0.62
C PRO A 35 8.31 13.41 0.61
N GLY A 36 7.07 12.92 0.42
CA GLY A 36 6.27 12.30 1.48
C GLY A 36 6.92 11.03 2.05
N CYS A 37 7.49 10.17 1.19
CA CYS A 37 8.18 8.97 1.63
C CYS A 37 9.43 9.31 2.46
N LYS A 38 10.23 10.29 2.00
CA LYS A 38 11.38 10.80 2.76
C LYS A 38 10.97 11.27 4.16
N VAL A 39 9.92 12.10 4.27
CA VAL A 39 9.45 12.61 5.57
C VAL A 39 8.92 11.51 6.48
N ILE A 40 8.32 10.46 5.93
CA ILE A 40 7.87 9.29 6.70
C ILE A 40 9.08 8.51 7.21
N PHE A 41 10.06 8.26 6.35
CA PHE A 41 11.32 7.59 6.71
C PHE A 41 12.08 8.35 7.79
N ASP A 42 12.24 9.67 7.64
CA ASP A 42 12.96 10.52 8.59
C ASP A 42 12.31 10.54 10.00
N LYS A 43 11.01 10.21 10.11
CA LYS A 43 10.31 10.13 11.40
C LYS A 43 10.62 8.86 12.16
N ASP A 44 10.66 7.72 11.47
CA ASP A 44 10.86 6.42 12.10
C ASP A 44 11.57 5.44 11.14
N PRO A 45 12.88 5.62 10.90
CA PRO A 45 13.62 4.86 9.89
C PRO A 45 13.76 3.38 10.30
N ASN A 46 13.95 3.11 11.60
CA ASN A 46 14.14 1.76 12.12
C ASN A 46 12.99 0.82 11.73
N GLN A 47 11.75 1.31 11.76
CA GLN A 47 10.56 0.52 11.41
C GLN A 47 10.55 0.05 9.95
N TYR A 48 11.21 0.76 9.05
CA TYR A 48 11.23 0.45 7.62
C TYR A 48 12.50 -0.33 7.19
N LEU A 49 13.55 -0.27 8.00
CA LEU A 49 14.81 -0.98 7.76
C LEU A 49 14.79 -2.42 8.29
N THR A 50 13.93 -2.73 9.27
CA THR A 50 13.81 -4.10 9.82
C THR A 50 13.29 -5.13 8.82
N GLU A 51 12.62 -4.70 7.75
CA GLU A 51 12.02 -5.61 6.76
C GLU A 51 12.98 -6.01 5.61
N ASN A 52 14.15 -5.37 5.48
CA ASN A 52 15.15 -5.74 4.46
C ASN A 52 16.12 -6.83 4.93
N SER A 53 16.06 -7.24 6.20
CA SER A 53 16.79 -8.40 6.74
C SER A 53 16.01 -9.70 6.53
N GLY A 54 15.36 -9.82 5.37
CA GLY A 54 14.73 -11.07 4.93
C GLY A 54 15.81 -12.04 4.47
N VAL A 55 16.39 -12.76 5.42
CA VAL A 55 16.87 -14.13 5.17
C VAL A 55 15.74 -14.85 4.43
N SER A 56 15.95 -15.12 3.15
CA SER A 56 15.21 -16.15 2.43
C SER A 56 15.68 -17.51 2.96
N ASP A 57 15.24 -17.85 4.18
CA ASP A 57 15.16 -19.24 4.63
C ASP A 57 13.71 -19.67 4.50
N ASP A 58 13.26 -19.75 3.25
CA ASP A 58 12.12 -20.58 2.89
C ASP A 58 12.68 -21.90 2.35
N THR A 59 13.41 -22.62 3.22
CA THR A 59 13.50 -24.08 3.10
C THR A 59 12.14 -24.68 3.43
N HIS A 60 11.12 -24.35 2.65
CA HIS A 60 9.84 -25.06 2.62
C HIS A 60 9.98 -26.27 1.70
N GLY A 61 10.85 -27.20 2.10
CA GLY A 61 10.66 -28.60 1.77
C GLY A 61 9.42 -29.09 2.52
N HIS A 62 8.25 -28.89 1.94
CA HIS A 62 7.08 -29.70 2.28
C HIS A 62 6.61 -30.40 1.02
N GLU A 63 7.08 -31.63 0.89
CA GLU A 63 6.68 -32.61 -0.11
C GLU A 63 5.21 -32.99 0.15
N HIS A 64 4.29 -32.14 -0.28
CA HIS A 64 2.88 -32.53 -0.31
C HIS A 64 2.59 -33.28 -1.60
N GLY A 65 3.04 -34.54 -1.65
CA GLY A 65 2.42 -35.55 -2.49
C GLY A 65 1.00 -35.78 -2.01
N HIS A 66 0.03 -35.11 -2.63
CA HIS A 66 -1.38 -35.45 -2.49
C HIS A 66 -1.86 -36.02 -3.81
N ASP A 67 -2.01 -37.35 -3.82
CA ASP A 67 -2.70 -38.09 -4.86
C ASP A 67 -4.19 -37.68 -4.86
N HIS A 68 -4.61 -36.98 -5.91
CA HIS A 68 -6.03 -36.80 -6.19
C HIS A 68 -6.49 -37.94 -7.10
N GLY A 69 -6.81 -39.09 -6.51
CA GLY A 69 -7.59 -40.12 -7.19
C GLY A 69 -8.93 -39.55 -7.70
N PRO A 70 -9.42 -39.97 -8.88
CA PRO A 70 -10.63 -39.39 -9.50
C PRO A 70 -11.89 -39.83 -8.74
N GLY A 71 -12.20 -39.14 -7.63
CA GLY A 71 -13.38 -39.35 -6.80
C GLY A 71 -14.30 -38.14 -6.88
N GLY A 72 -15.29 -38.21 -7.77
CA GLY A 72 -16.23 -37.14 -8.03
C GLY A 72 -17.03 -36.68 -6.80
N HIS A 73 -17.23 -35.37 -6.71
CA HIS A 73 -18.26 -34.76 -5.88
C HIS A 73 -18.72 -33.46 -6.55
N SER A 74 -19.74 -33.57 -7.41
CA SER A 74 -20.48 -32.43 -7.91
C SER A 74 -21.37 -31.89 -6.78
N HIS A 75 -20.92 -30.83 -6.09
CA HIS A 75 -21.82 -30.01 -5.29
C HIS A 75 -22.74 -29.24 -6.24
N GLY A 76 -24.01 -29.66 -6.30
CA GLY A 76 -25.04 -28.93 -7.02
C GLY A 76 -25.19 -27.53 -6.46
N HIS A 77 -24.91 -26.52 -7.28
CA HIS A 77 -25.27 -25.13 -6.99
C HIS A 77 -26.79 -24.99 -7.08
N HIS A 78 -27.43 -25.03 -5.91
CA HIS A 78 -28.79 -24.52 -5.73
C HIS A 78 -28.73 -23.00 -5.91
N MET A 79 -29.35 -22.49 -6.99
CA MET A 79 -29.56 -21.05 -7.18
C MET A 79 -30.82 -20.63 -6.43
N PRO A 80 -30.74 -19.73 -5.44
CA PRO A 80 -31.85 -18.87 -5.11
C PRO A 80 -31.78 -17.63 -6.01
N GLU A 81 -32.76 -17.52 -6.91
CA GLU A 81 -33.17 -16.24 -7.46
C GLU A 81 -33.55 -15.28 -6.32
N ARG A 82 -33.48 -13.99 -6.65
CA ARG A 82 -34.41 -12.91 -6.24
C ARG A 82 -33.85 -11.83 -5.29
N GLU A 83 -34.02 -10.60 -5.80
CA GLU A 83 -34.29 -9.32 -5.11
C GLU A 83 -33.11 -8.42 -4.75
N GLU A 84 -32.68 -7.66 -5.77
CA GLU A 84 -32.43 -6.22 -5.65
C GLU A 84 -33.57 -5.55 -4.87
N PRO A 85 -33.27 -4.72 -3.85
CA PRO A 85 -33.85 -3.39 -3.95
C PRO A 85 -32.98 -2.25 -3.38
N SER A 86 -33.14 -1.13 -4.08
CA SER A 86 -33.34 0.22 -3.55
C SER A 86 -32.13 1.10 -3.23
N VAL A 87 -31.88 2.01 -4.17
CA VAL A 87 -31.75 3.45 -3.96
C VAL A 87 -31.62 3.93 -2.49
N THR A 88 -30.44 4.47 -2.15
CA THR A 88 -30.38 5.55 -1.16
C THR A 88 -29.85 6.81 -1.83
N ALA A 89 -30.79 7.51 -2.47
CA ALA A 89 -30.66 8.93 -2.64
C ALA A 89 -30.71 9.60 -1.27
N SER A 90 -29.85 10.61 -1.09
CA SER A 90 -30.08 11.83 -0.30
C SER A 90 -28.95 12.12 0.68
N LYS A 91 -28.12 13.09 0.30
CA LYS A 91 -27.44 13.95 1.29
C LYS A 91 -27.39 15.37 0.73
N PRO A 92 -28.29 16.27 1.14
CA PRO A 92 -28.22 17.66 0.71
C PRO A 92 -27.02 18.34 1.37
N GLY A 93 -26.33 19.13 0.55
CA GLY A 93 -25.12 19.87 0.91
C GLY A 93 -25.31 20.78 2.11
N PHE A 94 -24.40 20.63 3.07
CA PHE A 94 -24.23 21.48 4.23
C PHE A 94 -23.52 22.79 3.82
N PHE A 95 -24.20 23.63 3.01
CA PHE A 95 -23.74 24.98 2.69
C PHE A 95 -24.14 25.93 3.83
N ALA A 96 -23.40 25.86 4.93
CA ALA A 96 -23.47 26.82 6.02
C ALA A 96 -22.83 28.15 5.55
N ARG A 97 -23.67 29.07 5.09
CA ARG A 97 -23.37 30.50 4.99
C ARG A 97 -23.16 31.08 6.39
N LEU A 98 -21.95 31.57 6.69
CA LEU A 98 -21.76 32.51 7.79
C LEU A 98 -20.75 33.62 7.45
N PHE A 99 -21.30 34.72 6.93
CA PHE A 99 -20.96 36.12 7.25
C PHE A 99 -19.49 36.47 7.55
N GLY A 100 -18.68 36.67 6.51
CA GLY A 100 -17.43 37.44 6.58
C GLY A 100 -17.72 38.94 6.49
N LYS A 101 -17.84 39.61 7.64
CA LYS A 101 -18.03 41.07 7.73
C LYS A 101 -16.77 41.80 7.29
N SER A 102 -16.99 42.72 6.36
CA SER A 102 -16.10 43.77 5.87
C SER A 102 -15.39 44.54 6.99
N LYS A 103 -14.07 44.70 6.88
CA LYS A 103 -13.31 45.72 7.60
C LYS A 103 -12.46 46.47 6.58
N CYS A 104 -12.97 47.62 6.18
CA CYS A 104 -12.24 48.64 5.45
C CYS A 104 -11.10 49.17 6.34
N VAL A 105 -9.92 49.33 5.76
CA VAL A 105 -8.89 50.31 6.15
C VAL A 105 -8.27 50.85 4.88
#